data_AF-A0A9D3V230-F1
#
_entry.id   AF-A0A9D3V230-F1
#
_cell.length_a   1.000
_cell.length_b   1.000
_cell.length_c   1.000
_cell.angle_alpha   90.00
_cell.angle_beta   90.00
_cell.angle_gamma   90.00
#
_symmetry.space_group_name_H-M   'P 1'
#
loop_
_entity.id
_entity.type
_entity.pdbx_description
1 polymer ?
#
loop_
_entity_poly.entity_id
_entity_poly.type
_entity_poly.pdbx_seq_one_letter_code
_entity_poly.pdbx_strand_id
1 'polypeptide(L)'
;MQKKSLDEIAIAFTYWRKGELVNCKYWDAKKRFWQEKDTEKILYGLDDIEDASDIIIVEGEMDRLAMEEAGFRNCVSVPDGAPPSVSKKEVPAEEQDKKYQYLWNCKEYFKKDRRYQYLWNCKEYFKKASRIILATDGDPRGQALAEELSRRLGKERCWRVKWPEKNDLYHFNDANEVLMILGPSVLKDVIDNAELYPIHGLFNFRDFFDEIDQYYHQNIVYEFGGDSTYQSSGEKL
;
A
#
# COMPACT_ATOMS: atom_id res chain seq x y z
N MET A 1 25.06 2.33 5.87
CA MET A 1 26.26 3.12 5.49
C MET A 1 26.05 4.58 5.89
N GLN A 2 27.09 5.36 6.11
CA GLN A 2 26.98 6.78 6.48
C GLN A 2 27.69 7.63 5.42
N LYS A 3 27.12 8.77 5.02
CA LYS A 3 27.78 9.74 4.12
C LYS A 3 28.06 11.02 4.89
N LYS A 4 29.28 11.53 4.79
CA LYS A 4 29.62 12.91 5.19
C LYS A 4 29.40 13.81 3.98
N SER A 5 28.49 14.76 4.10
CA SER A 5 28.34 15.86 3.15
C SER A 5 28.35 17.15 3.95
N LEU A 6 29.30 18.05 3.69
CA LEU A 6 29.42 19.36 4.36
C LEU A 6 29.47 19.26 5.91
N ASP A 7 30.27 18.33 6.46
CA ASP A 7 30.43 18.04 7.90
C ASP A 7 29.20 17.51 8.65
N GLU A 8 28.10 17.23 7.96
CA GLU A 8 26.90 16.62 8.56
C GLU A 8 26.86 15.11 8.30
N ILE A 9 26.55 14.34 9.35
CA ILE A 9 26.38 12.89 9.30
C ILE A 9 24.94 12.59 8.85
N ALA A 10 24.81 11.76 7.81
CA ALA A 10 23.53 11.27 7.33
C ALA A 10 23.48 9.75 7.31
N ILE A 11 22.31 9.21 7.64
CA ILE A 11 21.96 7.80 7.45
C ILE A 11 21.74 7.59 5.96
N ALA A 12 22.37 6.56 5.39
CA ALA A 12 22.22 6.20 3.99
C ALA A 12 21.37 4.92 3.84
N PHE A 13 20.23 5.06 3.17
CA PHE A 13 19.37 3.97 2.71
C PHE A 13 19.77 3.57 1.29
N THR A 14 20.38 2.41 1.17
CA THR A 14 20.91 1.90 -0.10
C THR A 14 19.92 0.97 -0.78
N TYR A 15 19.53 1.31 -2.00
CA TYR A 15 18.60 0.56 -2.82
C TYR A 15 19.36 -0.43 -3.69
N TRP A 16 19.09 -1.72 -3.51
CA TRP A 16 19.78 -2.81 -4.20
C TRP A 16 18.85 -3.52 -5.17
N ARG A 17 19.44 -4.04 -6.25
CA ARG A 17 18.78 -4.96 -7.17
C ARG A 17 19.78 -6.03 -7.61
N LYS A 18 19.45 -7.30 -7.36
CA LYS A 18 20.30 -8.46 -7.64
C LYS A 18 21.72 -8.28 -7.10
N GLY A 19 21.84 -7.69 -5.91
CA GLY A 19 23.13 -7.41 -5.28
C GLY A 19 23.95 -6.25 -5.89
N GLU A 20 23.41 -5.50 -6.87
CA GLU A 20 24.02 -4.25 -7.35
C GLU A 20 23.34 -3.02 -6.73
N LEU A 21 24.14 -2.03 -6.32
CA LEU A 21 23.65 -0.76 -5.77
C LEU A 21 23.08 0.12 -6.89
N VAL A 22 21.79 0.46 -6.82
CA VAL A 22 21.07 1.21 -7.86
C VAL A 22 20.84 2.67 -7.48
N ASN A 23 20.50 2.92 -6.22
CA ASN A 23 20.22 4.26 -5.71
C ASN A 23 20.60 4.36 -4.22
N CYS A 24 20.75 5.58 -3.73
CA CYS A 24 20.97 5.85 -2.32
C CYS A 24 20.19 7.10 -1.92
N LYS A 25 19.39 6.97 -0.86
CA LYS A 25 18.67 8.07 -0.23
C LYS A 25 19.29 8.33 1.14
N TYR A 26 19.32 9.59 1.53
CA TYR A 26 19.97 10.05 2.74
C TYR A 26 18.97 10.77 3.61
N TRP A 27 19.15 10.60 4.92
CA TRP A 27 18.39 11.27 5.96
C TRP A 27 19.34 11.79 7.02
N ASP A 28 19.30 13.09 7.27
CA ASP A 28 20.16 13.73 8.26
C ASP A 28 19.41 14.01 9.58
N ALA A 29 20.17 14.44 10.59
CA ALA A 29 19.64 14.81 11.90
C ALA A 29 18.65 16.00 11.85
N LYS A 30 18.64 16.79 10.76
CA LYS A 30 17.71 17.91 10.53
C LYS A 30 16.43 17.45 9.82
N LYS A 31 16.23 16.14 9.68
CA LYS A 31 15.11 15.50 8.99
C LYS A 31 14.99 15.89 7.51
N ARG A 32 16.10 16.26 6.88
CA ARG A 32 16.13 16.52 5.44
C ARG A 32 16.41 15.23 4.69
N PHE A 33 15.64 15.00 3.63
CA PHE A 33 15.82 13.87 2.74
C PHE A 33 16.39 14.35 1.40
N TRP A 34 17.35 13.61 0.87
CA TRP A 34 17.81 13.76 -0.51
C TRP A 34 18.23 12.40 -1.08
N GLN A 35 18.29 12.30 -2.40
CA GLN A 35 18.72 11.09 -3.10
C GLN A 35 19.81 11.42 -4.11
N GLU A 36 20.57 10.41 -4.51
CA GLU A 36 21.50 10.54 -5.62
C GLU A 36 20.76 10.98 -6.90
N LYS A 37 21.43 11.81 -7.71
CA LYS A 37 20.86 12.32 -8.97
C LYS A 37 20.98 11.27 -10.07
N ASP A 38 20.06 11.32 -11.03
CA ASP A 38 20.07 10.51 -12.25
C ASP A 38 20.10 8.99 -12.01
N THR A 39 19.62 8.57 -10.83
CA THR A 39 19.46 7.16 -10.48
C THR A 39 18.06 6.66 -10.82
N GLU A 40 17.95 5.35 -10.96
CA GLU A 40 16.66 4.69 -11.14
C GLU A 40 15.89 4.64 -9.83
N LYS A 41 14.58 4.86 -9.91
CA LYS A 41 13.69 4.72 -8.76
C LYS A 41 13.19 3.29 -8.70
N ILE A 42 13.65 2.56 -7.69
CA ILE A 42 13.21 1.20 -7.37
C ILE A 42 12.65 1.18 -5.94
N LEU A 43 12.00 0.08 -5.56
CA LEU A 43 11.57 -0.14 -4.18
C LEU A 43 12.78 -0.38 -3.26
N TYR A 44 12.72 0.14 -2.03
CA TYR A 44 13.72 -0.21 -1.02
C TYR A 44 13.41 -1.59 -0.46
N GLY A 45 14.40 -2.50 -0.43
CA GLY A 45 14.19 -3.91 -0.08
C GLY A 45 13.73 -4.79 -1.24
N LEU A 46 13.88 -4.34 -2.49
CA LEU A 46 13.38 -5.05 -3.68
C LEU A 46 13.86 -6.51 -3.79
N ASP A 47 15.11 -6.80 -3.43
CA ASP A 47 15.66 -8.16 -3.49
C ASP A 47 15.00 -9.10 -2.46
N ASP A 48 14.42 -8.56 -1.38
CA ASP A 48 13.81 -9.37 -0.31
C ASP A 48 12.45 -9.97 -0.70
N ILE A 49 11.84 -9.50 -1.80
CA ILE A 49 10.51 -9.91 -2.27
C ILE A 49 10.53 -10.78 -3.53
N GLU A 50 11.71 -11.12 -4.07
CA GLU A 50 11.84 -11.84 -5.37
C GLU A 50 11.04 -13.16 -5.43
N ASP A 51 11.01 -13.89 -4.31
CA ASP A 51 10.31 -15.17 -4.16
C ASP A 51 9.24 -15.15 -3.05
N ALA A 52 8.81 -13.97 -2.63
CA ALA A 52 7.80 -13.83 -1.58
C ALA A 52 6.38 -14.08 -2.13
N SER A 53 5.62 -14.95 -1.45
CA SER A 53 4.18 -15.18 -1.74
C SER A 53 3.27 -14.13 -1.10
N ASP A 54 3.80 -13.42 -0.11
CA ASP A 54 3.12 -12.36 0.64
C ASP A 54 4.07 -11.17 0.69
N ILE A 55 3.59 -9.96 0.39
CA ILE A 55 4.44 -8.76 0.30
C ILE A 55 3.81 -7.63 1.11
N ILE A 56 4.60 -6.98 1.96
CA ILE A 56 4.20 -5.78 2.70
C ILE A 56 4.79 -4.54 2.02
N ILE A 57 3.96 -3.55 1.70
CA ILE A 57 4.39 -2.26 1.18
C ILE A 57 4.12 -1.18 2.22
N VAL A 58 5.18 -0.47 2.62
CA VAL A 58 5.12 0.71 3.50
C VAL A 58 5.50 1.98 2.75
N GLU A 59 5.28 3.14 3.37
CA GLU A 59 5.58 4.43 2.74
C GLU A 59 7.07 4.80 2.83
N GLY A 60 7.66 4.72 4.02
CA GLY A 60 9.03 5.19 4.29
C GLY A 60 10.07 4.08 4.50
N GLU A 61 11.35 4.44 4.33
CA GLU A 61 12.45 3.51 4.58
C GLU A 61 12.55 3.10 6.07
N MET A 62 12.20 4.02 6.98
CA MET A 62 12.16 3.72 8.41
C MET A 62 11.09 2.70 8.76
N ASP A 63 9.92 2.78 8.15
CA ASP A 63 8.85 1.81 8.36
C ASP A 63 9.26 0.42 7.90
N ARG A 64 10.00 0.32 6.78
CA ARG A 64 10.48 -0.97 6.29
C ARG A 64 11.52 -1.56 7.26
N LEU A 65 12.37 -0.73 7.86
CA LEU A 65 13.26 -1.17 8.93
C LEU A 65 12.46 -1.60 10.17
N ALA A 66 11.40 -0.88 10.53
CA ALA A 66 10.55 -1.26 11.66
C ALA A 66 9.85 -2.61 11.43
N MET A 67 9.41 -2.87 10.20
CA MET A 67 8.88 -4.18 9.79
C MET A 67 9.92 -5.28 9.91
N GLU A 68 11.16 -5.03 9.49
CA GLU A 68 12.26 -6.01 9.62
C GLU A 68 12.58 -6.33 11.10
N GLU A 69 12.61 -5.31 11.96
CA GLU A 69 12.78 -5.49 13.41
C GLU A 69 11.61 -6.30 14.05
N ALA A 70 10.40 -6.17 13.51
CA ALA A 70 9.26 -7.01 13.90
C ALA A 70 9.27 -8.42 13.27
N GLY A 71 10.25 -8.72 12.42
CA GLY A 71 10.47 -10.03 11.81
C GLY A 71 9.90 -10.20 10.39
N PHE A 72 9.38 -9.13 9.78
CA PHE A 72 8.90 -9.16 8.40
C PHE A 72 10.01 -8.80 7.42
N ARG A 73 10.56 -9.82 6.75
CA ARG A 73 11.59 -9.63 5.72
C ARG A 73 11.02 -9.40 4.33
N ASN A 74 9.78 -9.80 4.10
CA ASN A 74 9.03 -9.62 2.86
C ASN A 74 8.42 -8.22 2.74
N CYS A 75 9.16 -7.17 3.13
CA CYS A 75 8.69 -5.80 3.18
C CYS A 75 9.52 -4.85 2.31
N VAL A 76 8.84 -3.98 1.59
CA VAL A 76 9.41 -2.94 0.74
C VAL A 76 8.83 -1.56 1.05
N SER A 77 9.61 -0.50 0.82
CA SER A 77 9.09 0.88 0.86
C SER A 77 9.08 1.52 -0.53
N VAL A 78 8.12 2.43 -0.75
CA VAL A 78 8.08 3.24 -1.99
C VAL A 78 9.19 4.30 -1.98
N PRO A 79 9.76 4.66 -3.15
CA PRO A 79 10.89 5.60 -3.19
C PRO A 79 10.50 7.07 -2.98
N ASP A 80 9.30 7.46 -3.40
CA ASP A 80 8.87 8.87 -3.50
C ASP A 80 7.72 9.26 -2.54
N GLY A 81 7.38 8.40 -1.59
CA GLY A 81 6.26 8.61 -0.65
C GLY A 81 4.90 8.78 -1.32
N ALA A 82 3.92 9.29 -0.57
CA ALA A 82 2.54 9.39 -1.01
C ALA A 82 2.23 10.53 -2.02
N PRO A 83 1.28 10.30 -2.95
CA PRO A 83 0.71 11.36 -3.75
C PRO A 83 -0.15 12.32 -2.89
N PRO A 84 -0.37 13.57 -3.34
CA PRO A 84 -1.28 14.48 -2.64
C PRO A 84 -2.75 14.02 -2.69
N SER A 85 -3.13 13.27 -3.72
CA SER A 85 -4.47 12.73 -3.91
C SER A 85 -4.48 11.59 -4.94
N VAL A 86 -5.57 10.82 -4.94
CA VAL A 86 -5.85 9.76 -5.91
C VAL A 86 -6.11 10.38 -7.30
N SER A 87 -5.54 9.77 -8.34
CA SER A 87 -5.76 10.19 -9.72
C SER A 87 -7.21 9.94 -10.15
N LYS A 88 -7.87 10.98 -10.68
CA LYS A 88 -9.21 10.84 -11.28
C LYS A 88 -9.18 10.16 -12.65
N LYS A 89 -7.99 10.01 -13.25
CA LYS A 89 -7.82 9.34 -14.55
C LYS A 89 -7.76 7.84 -14.34
N GLU A 90 -8.07 7.09 -15.39
CA GLU A 90 -7.78 5.66 -15.45
C GLU A 90 -6.29 5.40 -15.24
N VAL A 91 -5.97 4.18 -14.78
CA VAL A 91 -4.58 3.75 -14.62
C VAL A 91 -3.96 3.71 -16.01
N PRO A 92 -2.87 4.46 -16.26
CA PRO A 92 -2.21 4.45 -17.56
C PRO A 92 -1.51 3.11 -17.80
N ALA A 93 -1.16 2.83 -19.07
CA ALA A 93 -0.30 1.70 -19.41
C ALA A 93 1.06 1.79 -18.69
N GLU A 94 1.70 0.65 -18.44
CA GLU A 94 2.92 0.51 -17.63
C GLU A 94 4.05 1.44 -18.11
N GLU A 95 4.25 1.58 -19.42
CA GLU A 95 5.28 2.42 -20.03
C GLU A 95 5.02 3.92 -19.86
N GLN A 96 3.76 4.29 -19.60
CA GLN A 96 3.30 5.67 -19.44
C GLN A 96 3.15 6.06 -17.97
N ASP A 97 3.20 5.10 -17.05
CA ASP A 97 2.97 5.29 -15.63
C ASP A 97 4.25 5.73 -14.88
N LYS A 98 4.83 6.85 -15.32
CA LYS A 98 6.14 7.34 -14.85
C LYS A 98 6.23 7.53 -13.34
N LYS A 99 5.12 7.87 -12.68
CA LYS A 99 5.09 8.11 -11.23
C LYS A 99 5.23 6.82 -10.43
N TYR A 100 4.64 5.73 -10.90
CA TYR A 100 4.66 4.42 -10.25
C TYR A 100 5.53 3.42 -11.02
N GLN A 101 6.46 3.93 -11.83
CA GLN A 101 7.34 3.10 -12.66
C GLN A 101 8.12 2.08 -11.84
N TYR A 102 8.34 2.31 -10.55
CA TYR A 102 9.03 1.38 -9.64
C TYR A 102 8.25 0.07 -9.40
N LEU A 103 6.96 0.02 -9.73
CA LEU A 103 6.15 -1.21 -9.71
C LEU A 103 6.37 -2.05 -10.97
N TRP A 104 6.70 -1.40 -12.08
CA TRP A 104 6.79 -2.02 -13.41
C TRP A 104 8.25 -2.26 -13.79
N ASN A 105 9.05 -1.21 -13.82
CA ASN A 105 10.34 -1.23 -14.48
C ASN A 105 11.45 -1.58 -13.51
N CYS A 106 12.16 -2.66 -13.83
CA CYS A 106 13.49 -2.92 -13.34
C CYS A 106 14.44 -2.85 -14.57
N LYS A 107 15.17 -1.74 -14.77
CA LYS A 107 16.20 -1.67 -15.84
C LYS A 107 17.30 -2.69 -15.56
N GLU A 108 17.69 -3.49 -16.55
CA GLU A 108 18.89 -4.32 -16.42
C GLU A 108 20.06 -3.61 -17.09
N TYR A 109 21.17 -3.48 -16.38
CA TYR A 109 22.40 -2.93 -16.96
C TYR A 109 23.10 -4.01 -17.79
N PHE A 110 22.94 -3.96 -19.11
CA PHE A 110 23.70 -4.84 -19.99
C PHE A 110 25.13 -4.32 -20.13
N LYS A 111 26.05 -4.87 -19.31
CA LYS A 111 27.51 -4.61 -19.38
C LYS A 111 28.07 -4.77 -20.80
N LYS A 112 27.47 -5.63 -21.61
CA LYS A 112 27.92 -5.97 -22.97
C LYS A 112 27.67 -4.86 -24.01
N ASP A 113 26.72 -3.95 -23.76
CA ASP A 113 26.27 -2.95 -24.74
C ASP A 113 26.36 -1.50 -24.25
N ARG A 114 26.76 -1.25 -22.98
CA ARG A 114 26.73 0.07 -22.31
C ARG A 114 25.38 0.81 -22.49
N ARG A 115 24.28 0.05 -22.62
CA ARG A 115 22.92 0.57 -22.79
C ARG A 115 22.06 0.01 -21.67
N TYR A 116 21.20 0.86 -21.12
CA TYR A 116 20.10 0.41 -20.25
C TYR A 116 18.96 -0.09 -21.14
N GLN A 117 18.48 -1.31 -20.89
CA GLN A 117 17.22 -1.81 -21.45
C GLN A 117 16.31 -2.25 -20.31
N TYR A 118 15.00 -2.01 -20.47
CA TYR A 118 13.98 -2.56 -19.59
C TYR A 118 13.82 -4.04 -19.94
N LEU A 119 14.54 -4.90 -19.23
CA LEU A 119 14.53 -6.34 -19.45
C LEU A 119 13.81 -7.09 -18.33
N TRP A 120 13.70 -6.49 -17.15
CA TRP A 120 13.06 -7.11 -15.99
C TRP A 120 11.86 -6.29 -15.55
N ASN A 121 10.75 -6.99 -15.31
CA ASN A 121 9.52 -6.37 -14.85
C ASN A 121 9.40 -6.65 -13.36
N CYS A 122 9.52 -5.64 -12.49
CA CYS A 122 9.31 -5.83 -11.05
C CYS A 122 7.87 -6.32 -10.77
N LYS A 123 6.95 -6.18 -11.73
CA LYS A 123 5.63 -6.81 -11.75
C LYS A 123 5.68 -8.33 -11.60
N GLU A 124 6.73 -9.01 -12.03
CA GLU A 124 6.82 -10.47 -11.85
C GLU A 124 6.87 -10.86 -10.38
N TYR A 125 7.50 -10.04 -9.52
CA TYR A 125 7.48 -10.27 -8.07
C TYR A 125 6.05 -10.12 -7.51
N PHE A 126 5.35 -9.06 -7.90
CA PHE A 126 3.96 -8.82 -7.48
C PHE A 126 2.92 -9.77 -8.12
N LYS A 127 3.23 -10.39 -9.27
CA LYS A 127 2.38 -11.42 -9.88
C LYS A 127 2.43 -12.73 -9.11
N LYS A 128 3.61 -13.11 -8.61
CA LYS A 128 3.79 -14.30 -7.77
C LYS A 128 3.08 -14.14 -6.41
N ALA A 129 3.06 -12.92 -5.88
CA ALA A 129 2.40 -12.63 -4.61
C ALA A 129 0.88 -12.87 -4.68
N SER A 130 0.40 -13.75 -3.81
CA SER A 130 -1.03 -13.99 -3.60
C SER A 130 -1.66 -12.96 -2.66
N ARG A 131 -0.84 -12.36 -1.79
CA ARG A 131 -1.27 -11.38 -0.79
C ARG A 131 -0.33 -10.18 -0.80
N ILE A 132 -0.90 -8.98 -0.83
CA ILE A 132 -0.16 -7.72 -0.77
C ILE A 132 -0.77 -6.87 0.34
N ILE A 133 -0.01 -6.63 1.40
CA ILE A 133 -0.42 -5.81 2.54
C ILE A 133 0.05 -4.38 2.32
N LEU A 134 -0.88 -3.43 2.30
CA LEU A 134 -0.65 -2.00 2.17
C LEU A 134 -0.66 -1.38 3.57
N ALA A 135 0.53 -1.10 4.07
CA ALA A 135 0.83 -0.53 5.38
C ALA A 135 1.35 0.91 5.21
N THR A 136 0.59 1.73 4.47
CA THR A 136 0.89 3.15 4.26
C THR A 136 0.50 3.98 5.48
N ASP A 137 0.93 5.25 5.50
CA ASP A 137 0.62 6.17 6.58
C ASP A 137 -0.90 6.29 6.83
N GLY A 138 -1.29 6.45 8.09
CA GLY A 138 -2.67 6.61 8.56
C GLY A 138 -3.31 7.95 8.24
N ASP A 139 -2.72 8.73 7.34
CA ASP A 139 -3.17 10.07 6.95
C ASP A 139 -3.83 10.07 5.55
N PRO A 140 -4.48 11.18 5.12
CA PRO A 140 -5.13 11.24 3.82
C PRO A 140 -4.22 10.99 2.62
N ARG A 141 -2.91 11.26 2.72
CA ARG A 141 -1.95 11.04 1.64
C ARG A 141 -1.55 9.57 1.58
N GLY A 142 -1.26 8.94 2.71
CA GLY A 142 -1.03 7.51 2.81
C GLY A 142 -2.22 6.71 2.27
N GLN A 143 -3.44 7.12 2.60
CA GLN A 143 -4.66 6.54 2.00
C GLN A 143 -4.71 6.69 0.47
N ALA A 144 -4.30 7.85 -0.05
CA ALA A 144 -4.23 8.07 -1.49
C ALA A 144 -3.14 7.21 -2.17
N LEU A 145 -2.01 7.00 -1.49
CA LEU A 145 -0.98 6.05 -1.94
C LEU A 145 -1.54 4.63 -1.99
N ALA A 146 -2.17 4.17 -0.92
CA ALA A 146 -2.75 2.83 -0.85
C ALA A 146 -3.77 2.59 -1.96
N GLU A 147 -4.61 3.57 -2.26
CA GLU A 147 -5.57 3.47 -3.37
C GLU A 147 -4.88 3.43 -4.73
N GLU A 148 -3.85 4.24 -4.96
CA GLU A 148 -3.11 4.22 -6.24
C GLU A 148 -2.32 2.92 -6.44
N LEU A 149 -1.79 2.34 -5.36
CA LEU A 149 -1.13 1.02 -5.39
C LEU A 149 -2.15 -0.08 -5.64
N SER A 150 -3.28 -0.10 -4.92
CA SER A 150 -4.29 -1.16 -5.06
C SER A 150 -4.92 -1.19 -6.45
N ARG A 151 -5.16 -0.04 -7.07
CA ARG A 151 -5.64 0.07 -8.46
C ARG A 151 -4.68 -0.54 -9.50
N ARG A 152 -3.38 -0.61 -9.18
CA ARG A 152 -2.31 -1.10 -10.06
C ARG A 152 -1.96 -2.55 -9.82
N LEU A 153 -1.99 -2.96 -8.54
CA LEU A 153 -1.63 -4.30 -8.10
C LEU A 153 -2.83 -5.25 -8.11
N GLY A 154 -4.06 -4.74 -8.22
CA GLY A 154 -5.30 -5.52 -8.16
C GLY A 154 -5.86 -5.52 -6.74
N LYS A 155 -7.02 -4.88 -6.55
CA LYS A 155 -7.63 -4.68 -5.22
C LYS A 155 -7.99 -6.00 -4.54
N GLU A 156 -8.31 -7.02 -5.32
CA GLU A 156 -8.65 -8.37 -4.88
C GLU A 156 -7.51 -9.12 -4.21
N ARG A 157 -6.26 -8.66 -4.41
CA ARG A 157 -5.06 -9.20 -3.77
C ARG A 157 -4.45 -8.23 -2.77
N CYS A 158 -5.13 -7.13 -2.46
CA CYS A 158 -4.66 -6.14 -1.51
C CYS A 158 -5.38 -6.28 -0.16
N TRP A 159 -4.60 -6.08 0.90
CA TRP A 159 -5.05 -5.92 2.27
C TRP A 159 -4.59 -4.56 2.77
N ARG A 160 -5.35 -3.93 3.65
CA ARG A 160 -5.03 -2.63 4.25
C ARG A 160 -4.83 -2.81 5.74
N VAL A 161 -3.74 -2.26 6.24
CA VAL A 161 -3.48 -2.16 7.67
C VAL A 161 -4.34 -1.04 8.26
N LYS A 162 -4.94 -1.31 9.41
CA LYS A 162 -5.51 -0.29 10.28
C LYS A 162 -4.56 -0.09 11.45
N TRP A 163 -3.99 1.09 11.55
CA TRP A 163 -3.10 1.41 12.67
C TRP A 163 -3.89 1.51 13.98
N PRO A 164 -3.29 1.11 15.12
CA PRO A 164 -3.95 1.19 16.42
C PRO A 164 -4.35 2.61 16.81
N GLU A 165 -5.32 2.71 17.72
CA GLU A 165 -5.67 3.96 18.37
C GLU A 165 -4.69 4.25 19.52
N LYS A 166 -4.20 5.48 19.63
CA LYS A 166 -3.47 5.99 20.81
C LYS A 166 -4.47 6.38 21.91
N ASN A 167 -5.61 6.93 21.51
CA ASN A 167 -6.77 7.30 22.33
C ASN A 167 -7.96 7.63 21.39
N ASP A 168 -9.09 8.06 21.96
CA ASP A 168 -10.34 8.38 21.24
C ASP A 168 -10.21 9.40 20.09
N LEU A 169 -9.12 10.17 20.02
CA LEU A 169 -8.92 11.25 19.06
C LEU A 169 -7.69 11.08 18.17
N TYR A 170 -6.78 10.17 18.51
CA TYR A 170 -5.49 10.05 17.85
C TYR A 170 -5.16 8.58 17.59
N HIS A 171 -4.67 8.29 16.40
CA HIS A 171 -4.14 6.98 16.01
C HIS A 171 -2.62 7.02 15.82
N PHE A 172 -2.01 5.84 15.79
CA PHE A 172 -0.65 5.67 15.27
C PHE A 172 -0.66 5.91 13.76
N ASN A 173 0.39 6.55 13.24
CA ASN A 173 0.43 6.91 11.83
C ASN A 173 1.15 5.90 10.96
N ASP A 174 2.18 5.22 11.48
CA ASP A 174 3.07 4.39 10.68
C ASP A 174 3.64 3.22 11.49
N ALA A 175 4.37 2.34 10.80
CA ALA A 175 4.93 1.13 11.41
C ALA A 175 5.98 1.49 12.47
N ASN A 176 6.80 2.50 12.20
CA ASN A 176 7.87 2.91 13.08
C ASN A 176 7.33 3.48 14.41
N GLU A 177 6.26 4.28 14.39
CA GLU A 177 5.60 4.77 15.61
C GLU A 177 5.06 3.62 16.46
N VAL A 178 4.41 2.63 15.83
CA VAL A 178 3.90 1.44 16.53
C VAL A 178 5.05 0.66 17.15
N LEU A 179 6.12 0.39 16.39
CA LEU A 179 7.29 -0.32 16.90
C LEU A 179 7.92 0.42 18.10
N MET A 180 8.15 1.72 17.97
CA MET A 180 8.86 2.51 18.98
C MET A 180 8.10 2.63 20.30
N ILE A 181 6.76 2.61 20.26
CA ILE A 181 5.91 2.87 21.44
C ILE A 181 5.29 1.59 22.00
N LEU A 182 4.80 0.70 21.12
CA LEU A 182 4.07 -0.52 21.49
C LEU A 182 4.92 -1.79 21.34
N GLY A 183 6.01 -1.73 20.59
CA GLY A 183 6.96 -2.82 20.43
C GLY A 183 6.65 -3.76 19.25
N PRO A 184 7.57 -4.68 18.95
CA PRO A 184 7.53 -5.53 17.75
C PRO A 184 6.37 -6.53 17.75
N SER A 185 5.95 -7.02 18.94
CA SER A 185 4.83 -7.96 19.04
C SER A 185 3.53 -7.31 18.57
N VAL A 186 3.27 -6.07 19.02
CA VAL A 186 2.04 -5.36 18.64
C VAL A 186 2.07 -4.98 17.16
N LEU A 187 3.23 -4.53 16.64
CA LEU A 187 3.36 -4.28 15.21
C LEU A 187 3.05 -5.55 14.40
N LYS A 188 3.56 -6.70 14.82
CA LYS A 188 3.26 -7.99 14.18
C LYS A 188 1.77 -8.31 14.17
N ASP A 189 1.11 -8.19 15.33
CA ASP A 189 -0.32 -8.45 15.45
C ASP A 189 -1.14 -7.52 14.54
N VAL A 190 -0.76 -6.24 14.42
CA VAL A 190 -1.41 -5.26 13.54
C VAL A 190 -1.31 -5.67 12.07
N ILE A 191 -0.15 -6.15 11.63
CA ILE A 191 0.07 -6.59 10.24
C ILE A 191 -0.65 -7.91 9.94
N ASP A 192 -0.61 -8.86 10.88
CA ASP A 192 -1.27 -10.16 10.72
C ASP A 192 -2.81 -10.02 10.65
N ASN A 193 -3.37 -8.97 11.28
CA ASN A 193 -4.79 -8.64 11.24
C ASN A 193 -5.18 -7.61 10.16
N ALA A 194 -4.34 -7.39 9.14
CA ALA A 194 -4.70 -6.55 8.01
C ALA A 194 -6.01 -7.03 7.35
N GLU A 195 -6.87 -6.07 6.96
CA GLU A 195 -8.20 -6.37 6.40
C GLU A 195 -8.17 -6.33 4.88
N LEU A 196 -9.10 -7.03 4.20
CA LEU A 196 -9.22 -6.96 2.75
C LEU A 196 -9.41 -5.50 2.29
N TYR A 197 -8.71 -5.13 1.21
CA TYR A 197 -8.84 -3.79 0.65
C TYR A 197 -10.27 -3.61 0.11
N PRO A 198 -10.96 -2.49 0.43
CA PRO A 198 -12.33 -2.29 -0.02
C PRO A 198 -12.45 -2.31 -1.55
N ILE A 199 -13.30 -3.23 -2.06
CA ILE A 199 -13.67 -3.29 -3.47
C ILE A 199 -15.07 -2.71 -3.59
N HIS A 200 -15.22 -1.60 -4.32
CA HIS A 200 -16.53 -0.98 -4.54
C HIS A 200 -17.51 -1.99 -5.15
N GLY A 201 -18.65 -2.18 -4.50
CA GLY A 201 -19.71 -3.09 -4.93
C GLY A 201 -19.59 -4.53 -4.39
N LEU A 202 -18.52 -4.85 -3.66
CA LEU A 202 -18.40 -6.11 -2.92
C LEU A 202 -18.60 -5.80 -1.43
N PHE A 203 -19.69 -6.32 -0.86
CA PHE A 203 -20.04 -6.12 0.54
C PHE A 203 -19.96 -7.45 1.27
N ASN A 204 -19.52 -7.42 2.54
CA ASN A 204 -19.64 -8.62 3.36
C ASN A 204 -21.11 -8.79 3.73
N PHE A 205 -21.63 -10.02 3.65
CA PHE A 205 -23.00 -10.31 4.08
C PHE A 205 -23.26 -9.85 5.52
N ARG A 206 -22.23 -9.91 6.39
CA ARG A 206 -22.30 -9.42 7.77
C ARG A 206 -22.61 -7.93 7.87
N ASP A 207 -22.17 -7.12 6.90
CA ASP A 207 -22.36 -5.67 6.93
C ASP A 207 -23.85 -5.28 6.78
N PHE A 208 -24.67 -6.18 6.24
CA PHE A 208 -26.11 -6.01 6.10
C PHE A 208 -26.93 -6.84 7.07
N PHE A 209 -26.28 -7.61 7.96
CA PHE A 209 -27.01 -8.55 8.81
C PHE A 209 -28.02 -7.83 9.69
N ASP A 210 -27.61 -6.73 10.35
CA ASP A 210 -28.49 -5.94 11.20
C ASP A 210 -29.62 -5.27 10.40
N GLU A 211 -29.35 -4.83 9.17
CA GLU A 211 -30.35 -4.20 8.30
C GLU A 211 -31.39 -5.22 7.79
N ILE A 212 -30.94 -6.43 7.43
CA ILE A 212 -31.79 -7.56 7.04
C ILE A 212 -32.59 -8.08 8.24
N ASP A 213 -31.96 -8.18 9.41
CA ASP A 213 -32.59 -8.61 10.66
C ASP A 213 -33.69 -7.63 11.07
N GLN A 214 -33.42 -6.32 10.97
CA GLN A 214 -34.43 -5.26 11.19
C GLN A 214 -35.58 -5.32 10.18
N TYR A 215 -35.29 -5.60 8.91
CA TYR A 215 -36.32 -5.81 7.88
C TYR A 215 -37.20 -7.02 8.19
N TYR A 216 -36.60 -8.14 8.60
CA TYR A 216 -37.32 -9.37 8.95
C TYR A 216 -38.15 -9.23 10.23
N HIS A 217 -37.63 -8.50 11.23
CA HIS A 217 -38.29 -8.31 12.52
C HIS A 217 -39.26 -7.11 12.57
N GLN A 218 -39.55 -6.47 11.43
CA GLN A 218 -40.57 -5.41 11.29
C GLN A 218 -40.49 -4.26 12.31
N ASN A 219 -39.28 -3.76 12.61
CA ASN A 219 -39.14 -2.53 13.40
C ASN A 219 -39.11 -1.25 12.52
N ILE A 220 -39.50 -1.34 11.25
CA ILE A 220 -39.68 -0.16 10.39
C ILE A 220 -41.09 -0.16 9.80
N VAL A 221 -41.96 0.68 10.39
CA VAL A 221 -43.16 1.19 9.72
C VAL A 221 -42.68 2.20 8.69
N TYR A 222 -42.52 1.78 7.44
CA TYR A 222 -42.43 2.73 6.33
C TYR A 222 -43.85 3.24 6.04
N GLU A 223 -44.22 4.42 6.58
CA GLU A 223 -45.24 5.25 5.96
C GLU A 223 -44.67 5.81 4.65
N PHE A 224 -44.58 4.97 3.62
CA PHE A 224 -44.50 5.46 2.25
C PHE A 224 -45.92 5.49 1.69
N GLY A 225 -46.57 6.65 1.87
CA GLY A 225 -47.66 7.07 0.99
C GLY A 225 -47.12 7.16 -0.44
N GLY A 226 -47.40 6.12 -1.21
CA GLY A 226 -47.14 6.04 -2.64
C GLY A 226 -48.18 5.12 -3.24
N ASP A 227 -49.30 5.71 -3.68
CA ASP A 227 -50.34 5.04 -4.45
C ASP A 227 -49.73 4.21 -5.57
N SER A 228 -49.86 2.89 -5.46
CA SER A 228 -49.84 2.00 -6.62
C SER A 228 -51.05 1.09 -6.52
N THR A 229 -52.15 1.59 -7.08
CA THR A 229 -53.34 0.83 -7.39
C THR A 229 -52.99 -0.28 -8.40
N TYR A 230 -52.68 -1.47 -7.90
CA TYR A 230 -52.81 -2.70 -8.68
C TYR A 230 -54.28 -3.12 -8.67
N GLN A 231 -55.08 -2.59 -9.60
CA GLN A 231 -56.38 -3.17 -9.91
C GLN A 231 -56.16 -4.45 -10.73
N SER A 232 -56.38 -5.61 -10.11
CA SER A 232 -56.50 -6.87 -10.84
C SER A 232 -57.82 -6.87 -11.60
N SER A 233 -57.77 -6.82 -12.94
CA SER A 233 -58.88 -7.20 -13.79
C SER A 233 -59.05 -8.72 -13.72
N GLY A 234 -59.85 -9.17 -12.76
CA GLY A 234 -60.39 -10.52 -12.71
C GLY A 234 -61.82 -10.51 -13.25
N GLU A 235 -61.98 -10.92 -14.50
CA GLU A 235 -63.28 -11.36 -15.04
C GLU A 235 -63.80 -12.54 -14.22
N LYS A 236 -65.06 -12.47 -13.78
CA LYS A 236 -65.83 -13.63 -13.33
C LYS A 236 -67.04 -13.81 -14.26
N LEU A 237 -67.26 -15.07 -14.63
CA LEU A 237 -68.54 -15.60 -15.11
C LEU A 237 -69.70 -15.25 -14.17
#